data_AF-A0A0D2V2X8-F1
#
_entry.id   AF-A0A0D2V2X8-F1
#
_cell.length_a   1.000
_cell.length_b   1.000
_cell.length_c   1.000
_cell.angle_alpha   90.00
_cell.angle_beta   90.00
_cell.angle_gamma   90.00
#
_symmetry.space_group_name_H-M   'P 1'
#
loop_
_entity.id
_entity.type
_entity.pdbx_description
1 polymer ?
#
loop_
_entity_poly.entity_id
_entity_poly.type
_entity_poly.pdbx_seq_one_letter_code
_entity_poly.pdbx_strand_id
1 'polypeptide(L)' 'MSDLHVIGGVKKLNNQNYKSWSTRMMLYLQGQNLWEVPTSDMMRKWKIKVGKSMCVLKMTIEKDALEHIRDAKTP' A
#
# COMPACT_ATOMS: atom_id res chain seq x y z
N MET A 1 -3.22 -31.56 8.48
CA MET A 1 -3.59 -30.30 7.79
C MET A 1 -3.70 -29.25 8.87
N SER A 2 -2.64 -28.48 9.08
CA SER A 2 -2.56 -27.51 10.18
C SER A 2 -3.29 -26.22 9.80
N ASP A 3 -4.20 -25.82 10.69
CA ASP A 3 -5.03 -24.64 10.62
C ASP A 3 -4.28 -23.40 10.11
N LEU A 4 -4.85 -22.83 9.08
CA LEU A 4 -4.46 -21.57 8.50
C LEU A 4 -4.76 -20.49 9.55
N HIS A 5 -3.75 -20.04 10.30
CA HIS A 5 -3.86 -18.87 11.19
C HIS A 5 -4.33 -17.66 10.37
N VAL A 6 -5.64 -17.43 10.41
CA VAL A 6 -6.34 -16.27 9.85
C VAL A 6 -6.50 -15.31 11.01
N ILE A 7 -5.74 -14.22 11.00
CA ILE A 7 -5.96 -13.09 11.89
C ILE A 7 -6.82 -12.10 11.10
N GLY A 8 -8.07 -11.86 11.54
CA GLY A 8 -8.95 -10.85 10.95
C GLY A 8 -9.40 -11.10 9.49
N GLY A 9 -9.48 -12.35 9.04
CA GLY A 9 -9.91 -12.69 7.67
C GLY A 9 -8.81 -12.60 6.61
N VAL A 10 -7.63 -12.06 6.97
CA VAL A 10 -6.49 -11.95 6.06
C VAL A 10 -5.58 -13.16 6.23
N LYS A 11 -5.39 -13.91 5.13
CA LYS A 11 -4.49 -15.06 5.09
C LYS A 11 -3.05 -14.61 5.32
N LYS A 12 -2.39 -15.16 6.35
CA LYS A 12 -0.97 -14.90 6.62
C LYS A 12 -0.09 -15.23 5.40
N LEU A 13 0.88 -14.36 5.10
CA LEU A 13 1.86 -14.59 4.05
C LEU A 13 2.84 -15.71 4.44
N ASN A 14 3.17 -16.56 3.47
CA ASN A 14 4.13 -17.65 3.59
C ASN A 14 4.82 -17.91 2.25
N ASN A 15 5.81 -18.79 2.22
CA ASN A 15 6.62 -19.02 1.03
C ASN A 15 5.82 -19.55 -0.18
N GLN A 16 4.67 -20.20 0.05
CA GLN A 16 3.83 -20.75 -1.01
C GLN A 16 2.91 -19.70 -1.63
N ASN A 17 2.43 -18.72 -0.86
CA ASN A 17 1.48 -17.70 -1.34
C ASN A 17 2.11 -16.33 -1.65
N TYR A 18 3.36 -16.11 -1.23
CA TYR A 18 4.06 -14.84 -1.40
C TYR A 18 4.16 -14.43 -2.86
N LYS A 19 4.55 -15.34 -3.76
CA LYS A 19 4.71 -15.05 -5.19
C LYS A 19 3.41 -14.56 -5.84
N SER A 20 2.28 -15.19 -5.51
CA SER A 20 0.98 -14.75 -6.03
C SER A 20 0.56 -13.40 -5.45
N TRP A 21 0.82 -13.16 -4.16
CA TRP A 21 0.53 -11.89 -3.52
C TRP A 21 1.38 -10.75 -4.10
N SER A 22 2.69 -10.97 -4.27
CA SER A 22 3.61 -9.96 -4.79
C SER A 22 3.25 -9.54 -6.22
N THR A 23 2.89 -10.51 -7.08
CA THR A 23 2.41 -10.21 -8.44
C THR A 23 1.12 -9.39 -8.42
N ARG A 24 0.18 -9.71 -7.54
CA ARG A 24 -1.08 -8.95 -7.42
C ARG A 24 -0.85 -7.53 -6.93
N MET A 25 0.02 -7.33 -5.93
CA MET A 25 0.37 -5.99 -5.47
C MET A 25 1.13 -5.19 -6.53
N MET A 26 2.05 -5.81 -7.25
CA MET A 26 2.75 -5.17 -8.37
C MET A 26 1.76 -4.67 -9.42
N LEU A 27 0.86 -5.54 -9.90
CA LEU A 27 -0.15 -5.16 -10.90
C LEU A 27 -1.09 -4.06 -10.39
N TYR A 28 -1.51 -4.13 -9.12
CA TYR A 28 -2.36 -3.11 -8.51
C TYR A 28 -1.65 -1.75 -8.48
N LEU A 29 -0.40 -1.71 -8.00
CA LEU A 29 0.39 -0.48 -7.93
C LEU A 29 0.71 0.06 -9.34
N GLN A 30 0.97 -0.81 -10.32
CA GLN A 30 1.16 -0.39 -11.71
C GLN A 30 -0.11 0.25 -12.29
N GLY A 31 -1.28 -0.37 -12.10
CA GLY A 31 -2.56 0.21 -12.54
C GLY A 31 -2.88 1.55 -11.85
N GLN A 32 -2.46 1.70 -10.59
CA GLN A 32 -2.55 2.97 -9.88
C GLN A 32 -1.46 3.97 -10.28
N ASN A 33 -0.54 3.64 -11.20
CA ASN A 33 0.73 4.30 -11.49
C ASN A 33 1.47 4.76 -10.21
N LEU A 34 1.58 3.84 -9.24
CA LEU A 34 2.29 3.96 -7.98
C LEU A 34 3.50 3.02 -7.89
N TRP A 35 3.76 2.22 -8.93
CA TRP A 35 4.83 1.22 -8.93
C TRP A 35 6.22 1.81 -9.22
N GLU A 36 6.29 2.83 -10.07
CA GLU A 36 7.58 3.41 -10.48
C GLU A 36 8.13 4.36 -9.43
N VAL A 37 9.44 4.30 -9.18
CA VAL A 37 10.11 5.31 -8.35
C VAL A 37 10.16 6.62 -9.15
N PRO A 38 9.63 7.74 -8.63
CA PRO A 38 9.72 9.02 -9.32
C PRO A 38 11.18 9.40 -9.59
N THR A 39 11.53 9.58 -10.86
CA THR A 39 12.75 10.30 -11.23
C THR A 39 12.61 11.79 -10.89
N SER A 40 13.75 12.51 -10.82
CA SER A 40 13.80 13.95 -10.52
C SER A 40 12.74 14.75 -11.32
N ASP A 41 12.61 14.46 -12.61
CA ASP A 41 11.70 15.18 -13.51
C ASP A 41 10.22 14.84 -13.27
N MET A 42 9.94 13.66 -12.71
CA MET A 42 8.58 13.20 -12.39
C MET A 42 8.16 13.57 -10.96
N MET A 43 9.08 14.06 -10.13
CA MET A 43 8.85 14.33 -8.71
C MET A 43 7.71 15.32 -8.46
N ARG A 44 7.54 16.34 -9.34
CA ARG A 44 6.44 17.31 -9.23
C ARG A 44 5.07 16.66 -9.45
N LYS A 45 4.94 15.83 -10.49
CA LYS A 45 3.69 15.11 -10.79
C LYS A 45 3.36 14.09 -9.69
N TRP A 46 4.39 13.41 -9.18
CA TRP A 46 4.27 12.46 -8.07
C TRP A 46 3.82 13.12 -6.76
N LYS A 47 4.39 14.28 -6.39
CA LYS A 47 3.95 15.06 -5.21
C LYS A 47 2.47 15.43 -5.29
N ILE A 48 1.99 15.85 -6.47
CA ILE A 48 0.56 16.17 -6.69
C ILE A 48 -0.31 14.93 -6.51
N LYS A 49 0.12 13.78 -7.03
CA LYS A 49 -0.63 12.54 -6.93
C LYS A 49 -0.72 12.02 -5.50
N VAL A 50 0.40 12.02 -4.78
CA VAL A 50 0.45 11.68 -3.35
C VAL A 50 -0.48 12.58 -2.54
N GLY A 51 -0.47 13.90 -2.80
CA GLY A 51 -1.37 14.84 -2.14
C GLY A 51 -2.85 14.52 -2.37
N LYS A 52 -3.24 14.18 -3.60
CA LYS A 52 -4.61 13.78 -3.95
C LYS A 52 -5.02 12.49 -3.25
N SER A 53 -4.18 11.46 -3.32
CA SER A 53 -4.43 10.17 -2.66
C SER A 53 -4.55 10.33 -1.14
N MET A 54 -3.68 11.14 -0.52
CA MET A 54 -3.74 11.43 0.92
C MET A 54 -4.99 12.20 1.32
N CYS A 55 -5.47 13.12 0.48
CA CYS A 55 -6.73 13.83 0.71
C CYS A 55 -7.93 12.87 0.70
N VAL A 56 -7.99 11.99 -0.31
CA VAL A 56 -9.03 10.96 -0.40
C VAL A 56 -8.98 10.05 0.84
N LEU A 57 -7.79 9.54 1.20
CA LEU A 57 -7.62 8.70 2.38
C LEU A 57 -8.04 9.39 3.68
N LYS A 58 -7.72 10.68 3.85
CA LYS A 58 -8.16 11.48 5.00
C LYS A 58 -9.67 11.66 5.09
N MET A 59 -10.36 11.60 3.96
CA MET A 59 -11.81 11.72 3.91
C MET A 59 -12.51 10.37 4.07
N THR A 60 -11.89 9.27 3.64
CA THR A 60 -12.52 7.94 3.65
C THR A 60 -12.15 7.07 4.85
N ILE A 61 -11.09 7.40 5.58
CA ILE A 61 -10.61 6.64 6.74
C ILE A 61 -10.84 7.46 8.02
N GLU A 62 -11.32 6.82 9.10
CA GLU A 62 -11.43 7.45 10.42
C GLU A 62 -10.08 8.04 10.86
N LYS A 63 -10.11 9.25 11.43
CA LYS A 63 -8.92 10.02 11.84
C LYS A 63 -7.90 9.18 12.63
N ASP A 64 -8.39 8.30 13.49
CA ASP A 64 -7.60 7.47 14.41
C ASP A 64 -6.70 6.45 13.69
N ALA A 65 -7.17 5.91 12.56
CA ALA A 65 -6.37 4.99 11.73
C ALA A 65 -5.30 5.70 10.88
N LEU A 66 -5.39 7.03 10.73
CA LEU A 66 -4.48 7.84 9.94
C LEU A 66 -3.27 8.37 10.72
N GLU A 67 -3.42 8.57 12.04
CA GLU A 67 -2.33 8.98 12.92
C GLU A 67 -1.20 7.96 12.92
N HIS A 68 -1.54 6.67 12.84
CA HIS A 68 -0.59 5.56 12.79
C HIS A 68 0.24 5.49 11.49
N ILE A 69 -0.24 6.07 10.39
CA ILE A 69 0.47 6.07 9.09
C ILE A 69 1.44 7.26 9.01
N ARG A 70 1.12 8.38 9.67
CA ARG A 70 1.88 9.63 9.56
C ARG A 70 3.26 9.54 10.21
N ASP A 71 3.37 8.79 11.30
CA ASP A 71 4.61 8.63 12.08
C ASP A 71 5.38 7.35 11.76
N ALA A 72 4.89 6.55 10.81
CA ALA A 72 5.63 5.40 10.31
C ALA A 72 6.86 5.90 9.54
N LYS A 73 8.00 5.99 10.23
CA LYS A 73 9.30 6.16 9.57
C LYS A 73 9.53 4.96 8.66
N THR A 74 9.71 5.24 7.38
CA THR A 74 10.19 4.24 6.42
C THR A 74 11.52 3.67 6.94
N PRO A 75 11.70 2.33 6.97
CA PRO A 75 12.98 1.72 7.31
C PRO A 75 14.12 2.21 6.42
#